data_AF-A0A8B8AK18-F1
#
_entry.id   AF-A0A8B8AK18-F1
#
_cell.length_a   1.000
_cell.length_b   1.000
_cell.length_c   1.000
_cell.angle_alpha   90.00
_cell.angle_beta   90.00
_cell.angle_gamma   90.00
#
_symmetry.space_group_name_H-M   'P 1'
#
loop_
_entity.id
_entity.type
_entity.pdbx_description
1 polymer ?
#
loop_
_entity_poly.entity_id
_entity_poly.type
_entity_poly.pdbx_seq_one_letter_code
_entity_poly.pdbx_strand_id
1 'polypeptide(L)'
;MRESFVFLQGDANLTRVHHHVTGVLAHGQKKAYAFTWTDKFHPDTNITINCLLHVLEDVAEDKALPPVLYLQADNSAKDNKNFILIGFLANLVQRKVFHKIKLSFLMVGHTHEDVDQMFSRISVHLTGKPIPTLPVLQSLMRDAYHPTPMVQHLDGLWNYRKLGMASGVTLHGHSGPHVFRFKEVEGAVQLGYKQWPYQSAPYKVIDVTQLAAAFEVDPEPVMTLNEKGRTSLEAMESDLRKWQEGGKLTGSDIAWWETHIDGERCMAAPSAPLASSFLHFAESENRDEVAYPELDALSAHINTLSNESNVRVSKKRR
;
A
#
# COMPACT_ATOMS: atom_id res chain seq x y z
N MET A 1 -2.45 -1.74 -4.91
CA MET A 1 -3.50 -0.96 -5.59
C MET A 1 -4.72 -0.84 -4.67
N ARG A 2 -5.52 0.24 -4.78
CA ARG A 2 -6.66 0.52 -3.89
C ARG A 2 -7.98 0.58 -4.68
N GLU A 3 -9.00 -0.08 -4.14
CA GLU A 3 -10.40 0.11 -4.53
C GLU A 3 -11.26 0.47 -3.31
N SER A 4 -12.43 1.08 -3.54
CA SER A 4 -13.37 1.44 -2.46
C SER A 4 -14.68 0.69 -2.66
N PHE A 5 -15.14 -0.02 -1.63
CA PHE A 5 -16.41 -0.72 -1.64
C PHE A 5 -17.38 -0.05 -0.66
N VAL A 6 -18.65 0.02 -1.07
CA VAL A 6 -19.72 0.57 -0.24
C VAL A 6 -20.62 -0.60 0.15
N PHE A 7 -20.74 -0.82 1.46
CA PHE A 7 -21.61 -1.88 2.00
C PHE A 7 -23.04 -1.39 2.08
N LEU A 8 -23.99 -2.30 1.91
CA LEU A 8 -25.44 -2.10 1.86
C LEU A 8 -25.97 -1.69 0.47
N GLN A 9 -26.77 -2.56 -0.15
CA GLN A 9 -27.61 -2.25 -1.32
C GLN A 9 -29.04 -1.93 -0.83
N GLY A 10 -29.34 -0.65 -0.63
CA GLY A 10 -30.66 -0.16 -0.15
C GLY A 10 -30.68 1.33 0.21
N ASP A 11 -31.83 1.97 -0.07
CA ASP A 11 -32.23 3.40 0.04
C ASP A 11 -31.16 4.49 -0.02
N ALA A 12 -31.34 5.41 -0.99
CA ALA A 12 -30.43 6.53 -1.27
C ALA A 12 -30.25 7.55 -0.12
N ASN A 13 -30.92 7.37 1.02
CA ASN A 13 -31.01 8.34 2.11
C ASN A 13 -30.37 7.90 3.43
N LEU A 14 -29.87 6.67 3.56
CA LEU A 14 -29.21 6.21 4.80
C LEU A 14 -27.68 6.19 4.65
N THR A 15 -26.99 6.62 5.70
CA THR A 15 -25.52 6.73 5.68
C THR A 15 -24.86 5.36 5.68
N ARG A 16 -23.74 5.25 4.96
CA ARG A 16 -22.95 4.03 4.84
C ARG A 16 -21.51 4.33 5.20
N VAL A 17 -20.92 3.46 6.02
CA VAL A 17 -19.47 3.51 6.29
C VAL A 17 -18.73 2.91 5.12
N HIS A 18 -17.93 3.72 4.44
CA HIS A 18 -17.04 3.24 3.38
C HIS A 18 -15.95 2.38 3.97
N HIS A 19 -15.81 1.15 3.45
CA HIS A 19 -14.58 0.38 3.67
C HIS A 19 -13.83 0.27 2.35
N HIS A 20 -12.61 0.75 2.40
CA HIS A 20 -11.65 0.64 1.33
C HIS A 20 -10.96 -0.71 1.40
N VAL A 21 -10.49 -1.19 0.25
CA VAL A 21 -9.69 -2.40 0.14
C VAL A 21 -8.39 -2.06 -0.56
N THR A 22 -7.27 -2.42 0.07
CA THR A 22 -5.95 -2.42 -0.55
C THR A 22 -5.54 -3.85 -0.85
N GLY A 23 -5.26 -4.15 -2.11
CA GLY A 23 -4.87 -5.47 -2.59
C GLY A 23 -3.37 -5.58 -2.82
N VAL A 24 -2.79 -6.71 -2.43
CA VAL A 24 -1.38 -7.06 -2.66
C VAL A 24 -1.27 -8.50 -3.15
N LEU A 25 -0.43 -8.74 -4.16
CA LEU A 25 -0.09 -10.08 -4.64
C LEU A 25 1.41 -10.33 -4.42
N ALA A 26 1.74 -11.40 -3.70
CA ALA A 26 3.11 -11.86 -3.52
C ALA A 26 3.39 -13.03 -4.47
N HIS A 27 3.83 -12.71 -5.69
CA HIS A 27 4.05 -13.70 -6.75
C HIS A 27 5.03 -14.81 -6.36
N GLY A 28 6.13 -14.47 -5.67
CA GLY A 28 7.15 -15.44 -5.25
C GLY A 28 6.62 -16.52 -4.27
N GLN A 29 5.62 -16.15 -3.48
CA GLN A 29 5.00 -17.02 -2.47
C GLN A 29 3.65 -17.56 -2.92
N LYS A 30 3.12 -17.10 -4.07
CA LYS A 30 1.77 -17.41 -4.56
C LYS A 30 0.70 -17.10 -3.49
N LYS A 31 0.84 -15.95 -2.82
CA LYS A 31 -0.11 -15.45 -1.82
C LYS A 31 -0.83 -14.20 -2.33
N ALA A 32 -2.09 -14.05 -1.94
CA ALA A 32 -2.89 -12.86 -2.17
C ALA A 32 -3.32 -12.27 -0.83
N TYR A 33 -3.40 -10.94 -0.75
CA TYR A 33 -3.79 -10.23 0.45
C TYR A 33 -4.81 -9.16 0.10
N ALA A 34 -5.79 -8.97 0.98
CA ALA A 34 -6.75 -7.89 0.87
C ALA A 34 -6.96 -7.24 2.25
N PHE A 35 -6.49 -6.01 2.37
CA PHE A 35 -6.57 -5.24 3.60
C PHE A 35 -7.77 -4.30 3.55
N THR A 36 -8.72 -4.44 4.48
CA THR A 36 -9.85 -3.53 4.61
C THR A 36 -9.53 -2.41 5.60
N TRP A 37 -10.04 -1.20 5.37
CA TRP A 37 -9.88 -0.05 6.29
C TRP A 37 -10.97 1.00 5.99
N THR A 38 -11.25 1.93 6.90
CA THR A 38 -12.34 2.91 6.72
C THR A 38 -11.83 4.34 6.55
N ASP A 39 -12.74 5.28 6.30
CA ASP A 39 -12.45 6.71 6.27
C ASP A 39 -11.89 7.29 7.60
N LYS A 40 -11.74 6.48 8.66
CA LYS A 40 -11.01 6.86 9.89
C LYS A 40 -9.57 7.28 9.59
N PHE A 41 -8.97 6.74 8.54
CA PHE A 41 -7.64 7.11 8.08
C PHE A 41 -7.69 7.98 6.83
N HIS A 42 -6.64 8.76 6.63
CA HIS A 42 -6.44 9.40 5.34
C HIS A 42 -6.00 8.36 4.29
N PRO A 43 -6.58 8.38 3.07
CA PRO A 43 -6.07 7.63 1.91
C PRO A 43 -4.69 8.17 1.50
N ASP A 44 -3.62 7.72 2.17
CA ASP A 44 -2.24 8.16 1.92
C ASP A 44 -1.22 7.01 2.05
N THR A 45 0.07 7.33 1.92
CA THR A 45 1.20 6.38 1.97
C THR A 45 1.25 5.50 3.22
N ASN A 46 0.65 5.92 4.35
CA ASN A 46 0.63 5.09 5.55
C ASN A 46 -0.08 3.76 5.27
N ILE A 47 -1.17 3.76 4.49
CA ILE A 47 -1.87 2.53 4.10
C ILE A 47 -0.92 1.61 3.33
N THR A 48 -0.24 2.13 2.31
CA THR A 48 0.69 1.34 1.47
C THR A 48 1.82 0.72 2.31
N ILE A 49 2.46 1.52 3.18
CA ILE A 49 3.58 1.02 3.98
C ILE A 49 3.11 -0.03 5.00
N ASN A 50 1.99 0.19 5.70
CA ASN A 50 1.49 -0.78 6.68
C ASN A 50 1.03 -2.09 5.99
N CYS A 51 0.40 -2.02 4.81
CA CYS A 51 0.09 -3.22 4.03
C CYS A 51 1.37 -3.97 3.62
N LEU A 52 2.40 -3.24 3.17
CA LEU A 52 3.69 -3.85 2.83
C LEU A 52 4.33 -4.54 4.04
N LEU A 53 4.30 -3.91 5.22
CA LEU A 53 4.87 -4.48 6.45
C LEU A 53 4.19 -5.80 6.84
N HIS A 54 2.85 -5.88 6.78
CA HIS A 54 2.13 -7.14 7.00
C HIS A 54 2.51 -8.24 6.01
N VAL A 55 2.65 -7.88 4.73
CA VAL A 55 3.06 -8.86 3.71
C VAL A 55 4.49 -9.33 3.95
N LEU A 56 5.40 -8.43 4.33
CA LEU A 56 6.77 -8.80 4.65
C LEU A 56 6.85 -9.70 5.90
N GLU A 57 6.01 -9.46 6.91
CA GLU A 57 5.91 -10.29 8.12
C GLU A 57 5.52 -11.72 7.78
N ASP A 58 4.38 -11.89 7.12
CA ASP A 58 3.86 -13.20 6.75
C ASP A 58 4.83 -13.96 5.82
N VAL A 59 5.46 -13.24 4.88
CA VAL A 59 6.50 -13.86 4.04
C VAL A 59 7.70 -14.29 4.88
N ALA A 60 8.14 -13.48 5.86
CA ALA A 60 9.27 -13.76 6.74
C ALA A 60 9.02 -14.95 7.69
N GLU A 61 7.78 -15.13 8.15
CA GLU A 61 7.35 -16.27 8.98
C GLU A 61 7.40 -17.58 8.18
N ASP A 62 6.94 -17.55 6.93
CA ASP A 62 6.97 -18.72 6.05
C ASP A 62 8.39 -19.07 5.60
N LYS A 63 9.19 -18.05 5.23
CA LYS A 63 10.52 -18.19 4.62
C LYS A 63 11.37 -16.96 4.93
N ALA A 64 12.68 -17.12 5.02
CA ALA A 64 13.57 -15.96 5.08
C ALA A 64 13.31 -14.98 3.92
N LEU A 65 13.24 -13.68 4.23
CA LEU A 65 13.08 -12.64 3.22
C LEU A 65 14.23 -12.73 2.19
N PRO A 66 13.93 -12.70 0.88
CA PRO A 66 14.97 -12.74 -0.13
C PRO A 66 15.81 -11.45 -0.08
N PRO A 67 17.08 -11.48 -0.47
CA PRO A 67 17.94 -10.29 -0.44
C PRO A 67 17.47 -9.20 -1.43
N VAL A 68 16.65 -9.54 -2.42
CA VAL A 68 16.13 -8.60 -3.41
C VAL A 68 14.61 -8.55 -3.35
N LEU A 69 14.06 -7.37 -3.06
CA LEU A 69 12.63 -7.09 -3.16
C LEU A 69 12.30 -6.46 -4.52
N TYR A 70 11.33 -7.03 -5.21
CA TYR A 70 10.71 -6.44 -6.40
C TYR A 70 9.31 -5.95 -6.02
N LEU A 71 9.07 -4.65 -6.16
CA LEU A 71 7.80 -4.01 -5.81
C LEU A 71 7.24 -3.31 -7.04
N GLN A 72 6.02 -3.68 -7.44
CA GLN A 72 5.26 -2.99 -8.46
C GLN A 72 4.06 -2.28 -7.82
N ALA A 73 3.81 -1.04 -8.23
CA ALA A 73 2.72 -0.24 -7.70
C ALA A 73 2.09 0.66 -8.77
N ASP A 74 0.87 1.13 -8.51
CA ASP A 74 0.23 2.13 -9.35
C ASP A 74 0.99 3.47 -9.31
N ASN A 75 0.79 4.29 -10.35
CA ASN A 75 1.43 5.59 -10.50
C ASN A 75 0.68 6.71 -9.74
N SER A 76 0.13 6.41 -8.55
CA SER A 76 -0.56 7.38 -7.69
C SER A 76 0.45 8.22 -6.90
N ALA A 77 0.53 9.52 -7.19
CA ALA A 77 1.38 10.44 -6.44
C ALA A 77 0.99 10.59 -4.95
N LYS A 78 -0.27 10.28 -4.61
CA LYS A 78 -0.79 10.42 -3.25
C LYS A 78 -0.35 9.28 -2.33
N ASP A 79 -0.37 8.06 -2.86
CA ASP A 79 -0.29 6.84 -2.06
C ASP A 79 1.05 6.11 -2.29
N ASN A 80 1.43 5.94 -3.55
CA ASN A 80 2.53 5.03 -3.94
C ASN A 80 3.76 5.78 -4.47
N LYS A 81 3.61 6.65 -5.46
CA LYS A 81 4.72 7.38 -6.07
C LYS A 81 5.01 8.71 -5.37
N ASN A 82 5.52 8.62 -4.15
CA ASN A 82 5.92 9.78 -3.36
C ASN A 82 7.24 9.54 -2.63
N PHE A 83 7.85 10.64 -2.17
CA PHE A 83 9.13 10.59 -1.48
C PHE A 83 9.08 9.84 -0.13
N ILE A 84 7.90 9.68 0.48
CA ILE A 84 7.77 8.94 1.74
C ILE A 84 7.96 7.45 1.49
N LEU A 85 7.26 6.87 0.49
CA LEU A 85 7.48 5.46 0.14
C LEU A 85 8.92 5.22 -0.32
N ILE A 86 9.46 6.12 -1.16
CA ILE A 86 10.85 6.02 -1.64
C ILE A 86 11.84 6.08 -0.48
N GLY A 87 11.65 7.00 0.47
CA GLY A 87 12.52 7.12 1.64
C GLY A 87 12.41 5.92 2.59
N PHE A 88 11.20 5.41 2.80
CA PHE A 88 10.96 4.18 3.56
C PHE A 88 11.67 2.97 2.94
N LEU A 89 11.58 2.77 1.62
CA LEU A 89 12.28 1.67 0.94
C LEU A 89 13.81 1.85 0.98
N ALA A 90 14.30 3.09 0.86
CA ALA A 90 15.72 3.38 1.04
C ALA A 90 16.19 3.02 2.47
N ASN A 91 15.35 3.25 3.48
CA ASN A 91 15.62 2.88 4.86
C ASN A 91 15.65 1.36 5.08
N LEU A 92 14.80 0.58 4.43
CA LEU A 92 14.88 -0.89 4.49
C LEU A 92 16.23 -1.42 3.96
N VAL A 93 16.79 -0.77 2.93
CA VAL A 93 18.15 -1.08 2.45
C VAL A 93 19.20 -0.64 3.47
N GLN A 94 19.07 0.56 4.05
CA GLN A 94 19.98 1.06 5.08
C GLN A 94 20.05 0.15 6.30
N ARG A 95 18.91 -0.40 6.73
CA ARG A 95 18.78 -1.37 7.83
C ARG A 95 19.23 -2.77 7.47
N LYS A 96 19.66 -3.00 6.22
CA LYS A 96 20.03 -4.33 5.71
C LYS A 96 18.91 -5.35 5.83
N VAL A 97 17.65 -4.92 5.76
CA VAL A 97 16.49 -5.83 5.60
C VAL A 97 16.51 -6.41 4.17
N PHE A 98 16.88 -5.59 3.19
CA PHE A 98 17.11 -6.02 1.81
C PHE A 98 18.48 -5.54 1.32
N HIS A 99 19.19 -6.39 0.58
CA HIS A 99 20.41 -5.97 -0.14
C HIS A 99 20.07 -5.00 -1.28
N LYS A 100 18.93 -5.21 -1.93
CA LYS A 100 18.48 -4.41 -3.08
C LYS A 100 16.97 -4.37 -3.14
N ILE A 101 16.41 -3.21 -3.50
CA ILE A 101 14.98 -3.07 -3.80
C ILE A 101 14.84 -2.52 -5.21
N LYS A 102 13.95 -3.09 -6.03
CA LYS A 102 13.54 -2.56 -7.33
C LYS A 102 12.06 -2.15 -7.21
N LEU A 103 11.76 -0.88 -7.43
CA LEU A 103 10.41 -0.32 -7.43
C LEU A 103 10.04 0.10 -8.84
N SER A 104 8.95 -0.43 -9.38
CA SER A 104 8.44 -0.09 -10.70
C SER A 104 7.00 0.44 -10.63
N PHE A 105 6.69 1.39 -11.50
CA PHE A 105 5.38 2.00 -11.63
C PHE A 105 4.78 1.73 -13.00
N LEU A 106 3.47 1.48 -13.03
CA LEU A 106 2.72 1.34 -14.28
C LEU A 106 2.72 2.63 -15.10
N MET A 107 2.71 2.48 -16.43
CA MET A 107 2.61 3.61 -17.35
C MET A 107 1.15 4.10 -17.44
N VAL A 108 0.97 5.41 -17.58
CA VAL A 108 -0.36 6.01 -17.73
C VAL A 108 -0.95 5.60 -19.09
N GLY A 109 -2.18 5.10 -19.13
CA GLY A 109 -2.88 4.73 -20.37
C GLY A 109 -2.70 3.27 -20.82
N HIS A 110 -1.94 2.45 -20.10
CA HIS A 110 -1.73 1.04 -20.42
C HIS A 110 -2.00 0.10 -19.23
N THR A 111 -2.95 -0.81 -19.47
CA THR A 111 -3.09 -2.24 -19.08
C THR A 111 -3.27 -2.63 -17.61
N HIS A 112 -4.36 -3.36 -17.38
CA HIS A 112 -4.69 -4.11 -16.16
C HIS A 112 -3.49 -4.88 -15.59
N GLU A 113 -3.22 -4.71 -14.31
CA GLU A 113 -2.27 -5.48 -13.51
C GLU A 113 -2.97 -6.72 -12.92
N ASP A 114 -2.21 -7.72 -12.49
CA ASP A 114 -2.77 -8.94 -11.86
C ASP A 114 -3.65 -8.60 -10.64
N VAL A 115 -3.32 -7.50 -9.94
CA VAL A 115 -4.14 -7.02 -8.81
C VAL A 115 -5.48 -6.41 -9.27
N ASP A 116 -5.55 -5.78 -10.47
CA ASP A 116 -6.83 -5.35 -11.07
C ASP A 116 -7.71 -6.57 -11.37
N GLN A 117 -7.10 -7.68 -11.79
CA GLN A 117 -7.84 -8.93 -12.00
C GLN A 117 -8.41 -9.45 -10.67
N MET A 118 -7.64 -9.45 -9.59
CA MET A 118 -8.12 -9.83 -8.26
C MET A 118 -9.33 -8.97 -7.85
N PHE A 119 -9.23 -7.66 -7.99
CA PHE A 119 -10.32 -6.73 -7.70
C PHE A 119 -11.55 -6.95 -8.58
N SER A 120 -11.34 -7.20 -9.88
CA SER A 120 -12.43 -7.54 -10.81
C SER A 120 -13.18 -8.80 -10.34
N ARG A 121 -12.47 -9.84 -9.88
CA ARG A 121 -13.10 -11.06 -9.37
C ARG A 121 -13.86 -10.82 -8.07
N ILE A 122 -13.28 -10.05 -7.15
CA ILE A 122 -13.96 -9.61 -5.93
C ILE A 122 -15.25 -8.85 -6.28
N SER A 123 -15.17 -7.83 -7.12
CA SER A 123 -16.33 -7.02 -7.53
C SER A 123 -17.46 -7.84 -8.15
N VAL A 124 -17.12 -8.75 -9.08
CA VAL A 124 -18.09 -9.69 -9.67
C VAL A 124 -18.72 -10.59 -8.61
N HIS A 125 -17.91 -11.10 -7.67
CA HIS A 125 -18.41 -12.00 -6.62
C HIS A 125 -19.30 -11.29 -5.58
N LEU A 126 -19.08 -10.00 -5.33
CA LEU A 126 -19.88 -9.18 -4.41
C LEU A 126 -21.20 -8.70 -5.04
N THR A 127 -21.25 -8.63 -6.37
CA THR A 127 -22.41 -8.07 -7.10
C THR A 127 -23.70 -8.81 -6.76
N GLY A 128 -24.70 -8.06 -6.29
CA GLY A 128 -26.03 -8.57 -5.96
C GLY A 128 -26.14 -9.34 -4.64
N LYS A 129 -25.06 -9.40 -3.84
CA LYS A 129 -25.09 -10.07 -2.52
C LYS A 129 -25.40 -9.08 -1.40
N PRO A 130 -26.18 -9.48 -0.38
CA PRO A 130 -26.32 -8.70 0.83
C PRO A 130 -25.02 -8.74 1.65
N ILE A 131 -24.51 -7.57 2.01
CA ILE A 131 -23.27 -7.43 2.81
C ILE A 131 -23.59 -6.51 3.99
N PRO A 132 -24.20 -7.04 5.07
CA PRO A 132 -24.65 -6.24 6.20
C PRO A 132 -23.52 -5.80 7.14
N THR A 133 -22.40 -6.55 7.16
CA THR A 133 -21.30 -6.36 8.10
C THR A 133 -19.94 -6.64 7.44
N LEU A 134 -18.85 -6.15 8.04
CA LEU A 134 -17.49 -6.38 7.56
C LEU A 134 -17.10 -7.88 7.56
N PRO A 135 -17.43 -8.71 8.57
CA PRO A 135 -17.15 -10.14 8.50
C PRO A 135 -17.76 -10.84 7.28
N VAL A 136 -18.98 -10.46 6.87
CA VAL A 136 -19.61 -11.00 5.67
C VAL A 136 -18.82 -10.60 4.42
N LEU A 137 -18.42 -9.32 4.31
CA LEU A 137 -17.54 -8.88 3.23
C LEU A 137 -16.26 -9.71 3.19
N GLN A 138 -15.57 -9.84 4.33
CA GLN A 138 -14.28 -10.52 4.39
C GLN A 138 -14.41 -11.99 3.99
N SER A 139 -15.50 -12.65 4.38
CA SER A 139 -15.81 -14.02 3.91
C SER A 139 -15.95 -14.06 2.39
N LEU A 140 -16.78 -13.17 1.82
CA LEU A 140 -16.99 -13.12 0.38
C LEU A 140 -15.71 -12.80 -0.41
N MET A 141 -14.82 -11.97 0.15
CA MET A 141 -13.53 -11.68 -0.46
C MET A 141 -12.61 -12.90 -0.48
N ARG A 142 -12.59 -13.72 0.58
CA ARG A 142 -11.85 -14.99 0.63
C ARG A 142 -12.33 -15.96 -0.45
N ASP A 143 -13.63 -16.00 -0.69
CA ASP A 143 -14.25 -16.91 -1.67
C ASP A 143 -14.13 -16.43 -3.12
N ALA A 144 -13.77 -15.16 -3.34
CA ALA A 144 -13.82 -14.52 -4.64
C ALA A 144 -12.57 -14.73 -5.51
N TYR A 145 -11.45 -15.18 -4.96
CA TYR A 145 -10.17 -15.24 -5.67
C TYR A 145 -9.34 -16.47 -5.29
N HIS A 146 -8.50 -16.91 -6.23
CA HIS A 146 -7.50 -17.95 -6.00
C HIS A 146 -6.11 -17.44 -6.40
N PRO A 147 -5.07 -17.58 -5.56
CA PRO A 147 -5.07 -18.17 -4.21
C PRO A 147 -5.99 -17.41 -3.24
N THR A 148 -6.55 -18.12 -2.27
CA THR A 148 -7.47 -17.53 -1.28
C THR A 148 -6.79 -16.35 -0.60
N PRO A 149 -7.33 -15.13 -0.70
CA PRO A 149 -6.66 -13.97 -0.15
C PRO A 149 -6.69 -14.02 1.39
N MET A 150 -5.58 -13.64 2.01
CA MET A 150 -5.55 -13.31 3.43
C MET A 150 -6.25 -11.97 3.60
N VAL A 151 -7.41 -12.00 4.27
CA VAL A 151 -8.24 -10.81 4.47
C VAL A 151 -8.15 -10.35 5.91
N GLN A 152 -7.71 -9.11 6.10
CA GLN A 152 -7.49 -8.48 7.41
C GLN A 152 -8.03 -7.05 7.41
N HIS A 153 -8.61 -6.61 8.54
CA HIS A 153 -8.93 -5.20 8.76
C HIS A 153 -7.76 -4.47 9.40
N LEU A 154 -7.45 -3.26 8.95
CA LEU A 154 -6.44 -2.41 9.56
C LEU A 154 -7.10 -1.55 10.64
N ASP A 155 -6.96 -1.97 11.89
CA ASP A 155 -7.51 -1.23 13.04
C ASP A 155 -6.67 -0.02 13.45
N GLY A 156 -5.35 -0.09 13.21
CA GLY A 156 -4.34 0.92 13.51
C GLY A 156 -3.26 0.99 12.44
N LEU A 157 -2.60 2.15 12.30
CA LEU A 157 -1.52 2.37 11.34
C LEU A 157 -0.32 3.04 12.00
N TRP A 158 0.88 2.64 11.60
CA TRP A 158 2.10 3.39 11.85
C TRP A 158 2.15 4.66 10.97
N ASN A 159 2.51 5.81 11.54
CA ASN A 159 2.47 7.12 10.89
C ASN A 159 3.81 7.51 10.22
N TYR A 160 4.21 6.74 9.21
CA TYR A 160 5.40 7.03 8.40
C TYR A 160 5.32 8.37 7.64
N ARG A 161 4.11 8.82 7.31
CA ARG A 161 3.89 10.13 6.68
C ARG A 161 4.36 11.27 7.59
N LYS A 162 3.99 11.25 8.88
CA LYS A 162 4.44 12.25 9.86
C LYS A 162 5.96 12.26 9.97
N LEU A 163 6.57 11.07 10.05
CA LEU A 163 8.01 10.91 10.14
C LEU A 163 8.75 11.52 8.93
N GLY A 164 8.33 11.16 7.71
CA GLY A 164 8.91 11.71 6.48
C GLY A 164 8.76 13.23 6.38
N MET A 165 7.59 13.77 6.72
CA MET A 165 7.32 15.22 6.69
C MET A 165 8.11 16.01 7.74
N ALA A 166 8.31 15.44 8.93
CA ALA A 166 9.04 16.08 10.02
C ALA A 166 10.55 16.18 9.77
N SER A 167 11.12 15.28 8.96
CA SER A 167 12.55 15.25 8.66
C SER A 167 13.08 16.50 7.94
N GLY A 168 12.20 17.23 7.23
CA GLY A 168 12.58 18.34 6.36
C GLY A 168 13.39 17.93 5.12
N VAL A 169 13.69 16.64 4.95
CA VAL A 169 14.32 16.07 3.76
C VAL A 169 13.22 15.66 2.78
N THR A 170 13.39 15.98 1.50
CA THR A 170 12.44 15.60 0.45
C THR A 170 13.16 15.22 -0.84
N LEU A 171 12.40 14.68 -1.79
CA LEU A 171 12.88 14.24 -3.09
C LEU A 171 12.09 14.98 -4.18
N HIS A 172 12.78 15.59 -5.12
CA HIS A 172 12.18 16.26 -6.28
C HIS A 172 12.48 15.49 -7.56
N GLY A 173 11.65 15.69 -8.59
CA GLY A 173 11.83 15.07 -9.91
C GLY A 173 11.47 13.58 -9.99
N HIS A 174 11.04 12.97 -8.89
CA HIS A 174 10.70 11.54 -8.82
C HIS A 174 9.34 11.19 -9.44
N SER A 175 8.54 12.18 -9.83
CA SER A 175 7.23 11.94 -10.47
C SER A 175 7.35 11.42 -11.91
N GLY A 176 8.44 11.74 -12.60
CA GLY A 176 8.65 11.31 -13.98
C GLY A 176 9.11 9.85 -14.10
N PRO A 177 10.17 9.40 -13.41
CA PRO A 177 10.73 8.06 -13.61
C PRO A 177 9.77 6.92 -13.28
N HIS A 178 9.84 5.81 -14.00
CA HIS A 178 8.97 4.63 -13.77
C HIS A 178 9.70 3.48 -13.08
N VAL A 179 11.04 3.50 -13.05
CA VAL A 179 11.83 2.46 -12.42
C VAL A 179 12.82 3.09 -11.46
N PHE A 180 12.85 2.56 -10.24
CA PHE A 180 13.75 2.94 -9.18
C PHE A 180 14.48 1.70 -8.65
N ARG A 181 15.73 1.88 -8.24
CA ARG A 181 16.58 0.83 -7.66
C ARG A 181 17.32 1.38 -6.46
N PHE A 182 17.18 0.72 -5.33
CA PHE A 182 17.85 1.05 -4.08
C PHE A 182 18.96 0.03 -3.81
N LYS A 183 20.16 0.51 -3.46
CA LYS A 183 21.28 -0.35 -3.06
C LYS A 183 22.25 0.42 -2.15
N GLU A 184 22.81 -0.24 -1.15
CA GLU A 184 23.94 0.29 -0.38
C GLU A 184 25.26 0.08 -1.17
N VAL A 185 26.06 1.14 -1.30
CA VAL A 185 27.39 1.11 -1.92
C VAL A 185 28.30 1.97 -1.05
N GLU A 186 29.36 1.35 -0.50
CA GLU A 186 30.37 2.04 0.33
C GLU A 186 29.77 2.84 1.50
N GLY A 187 28.74 2.29 2.16
CA GLY A 187 28.05 2.93 3.28
C GLY A 187 27.02 4.00 2.91
N ALA A 188 26.88 4.33 1.62
CA ALA A 188 25.86 5.25 1.11
C ALA A 188 24.69 4.49 0.48
N VAL A 189 23.46 4.91 0.76
CA VAL A 189 22.27 4.37 0.10
C VAL A 189 22.05 5.12 -1.22
N GLN A 190 22.20 4.41 -2.33
CA GLN A 190 22.04 4.94 -3.67
C GLN A 190 20.64 4.66 -4.22
N LEU A 191 20.04 5.68 -4.84
CA LEU A 191 18.82 5.58 -5.65
C LEU A 191 19.21 5.70 -7.13
N GLY A 192 19.18 4.57 -7.83
CA GLY A 192 19.15 4.55 -9.29
C GLY A 192 17.74 4.79 -9.80
N TYR A 193 17.57 5.57 -10.87
CA TYR A 193 16.28 5.71 -11.55
C TYR A 193 16.41 5.65 -13.08
N LYS A 194 15.33 5.18 -13.74
CA LYS A 194 15.16 5.22 -15.20
C LYS A 194 13.79 5.82 -15.54
N GLN A 195 13.74 6.58 -16.62
CA GLN A 195 12.47 7.14 -17.11
C GLN A 195 11.51 6.02 -17.54
N TRP A 196 12.04 4.99 -18.19
CA TRP A 196 11.31 3.84 -18.74
C TRP A 196 12.10 2.54 -18.49
N PRO A 197 11.44 1.36 -18.48
CA PRO A 197 12.06 0.08 -18.10
C PRO A 197 13.00 -0.53 -19.16
N TYR A 198 13.56 0.25 -20.08
CA TYR A 198 14.49 -0.26 -21.08
C TYR A 198 15.73 -0.86 -20.42
N GLN A 199 16.08 -2.09 -20.80
CA GLN A 199 17.27 -2.77 -20.29
C GLN A 199 18.54 -2.00 -20.67
N SER A 200 18.63 -1.54 -21.92
CA SER A 200 19.78 -0.81 -22.49
C SER A 200 20.05 0.56 -21.85
N ALA A 201 19.05 1.20 -21.24
CA ALA A 201 19.23 2.52 -20.64
C ALA A 201 19.99 2.42 -19.30
N PRO A 202 21.09 3.15 -19.08
CA PRO A 202 21.77 3.14 -17.79
C PRO A 202 20.92 3.81 -16.70
N TYR A 203 21.12 3.40 -15.44
CA TYR A 203 20.52 4.10 -14.30
C TYR A 203 21.23 5.44 -14.09
N LYS A 204 20.45 6.53 -13.94
CA LYS A 204 20.95 7.75 -13.29
C LYS A 204 20.94 7.50 -11.78
N VAL A 205 22.02 7.83 -11.08
CA VAL A 205 22.19 7.46 -9.65
C VAL A 205 22.37 8.71 -8.80
N ILE A 206 21.69 8.77 -7.67
CA ILE A 206 21.85 9.80 -6.65
C ILE A 206 22.01 9.17 -5.26
N ASP A 207 22.66 9.88 -4.35
CA ASP A 207 22.72 9.52 -2.93
C ASP A 207 21.42 9.94 -2.22
N VAL A 208 20.78 8.98 -1.55
CA VAL A 208 19.55 9.17 -0.76
C VAL A 208 19.72 8.78 0.71
N THR A 209 20.96 8.67 1.21
CA THR A 209 21.27 8.28 2.60
C THR A 209 20.56 9.17 3.62
N GLN A 210 20.51 10.48 3.36
CA GLN A 210 19.79 11.43 4.24
C GLN A 210 18.28 11.25 4.20
N LEU A 211 17.73 10.82 3.07
CA LEU A 211 16.31 10.51 2.94
C LEU A 211 15.99 9.19 3.66
N ALA A 212 16.87 8.18 3.59
CA ALA A 212 16.74 6.93 4.33
C ALA A 212 16.80 7.17 5.85
N ALA A 213 17.73 8.00 6.31
CA ALA A 213 17.89 8.34 7.73
C ALA A 213 16.65 9.04 8.33
N ALA A 214 15.80 9.66 7.51
CA ALA A 214 14.53 10.21 7.97
C ALA A 214 13.59 9.15 8.57
N PHE A 215 13.80 7.87 8.25
CA PHE A 215 12.96 6.73 8.66
C PHE A 215 13.70 5.77 9.62
N GLU A 216 14.81 6.21 10.22
CA GLU A 216 15.62 5.41 11.16
C GLU A 216 14.95 5.22 12.53
N VAL A 217 14.08 6.14 12.93
CA VAL A 217 13.29 6.02 14.16
C VAL A 217 11.95 5.37 13.88
N ASP A 218 11.47 4.57 14.82
CA ASP A 218 10.15 3.95 14.72
C ASP A 218 9.05 5.01 14.75
N PRO A 219 8.06 4.92 13.85
CA PRO A 219 6.97 5.90 13.79
C PRO A 219 6.02 5.72 14.98
N GLU A 220 5.39 6.82 15.37
CA GLU A 220 4.25 6.77 16.28
C GLU A 220 2.99 6.23 15.55
N PRO A 221 2.02 5.65 16.27
CA PRO A 221 0.72 5.31 15.70
C PRO A 221 -0.06 6.53 15.20
N VAL A 222 -0.95 6.33 14.24
CA VAL A 222 -1.98 7.31 13.89
C VAL A 222 -3.05 7.30 14.98
N MET A 223 -3.11 8.37 15.76
CA MET A 223 -4.07 8.52 16.89
C MET A 223 -5.23 9.47 16.60
N THR A 224 -5.22 10.13 15.45
CA THR A 224 -6.25 11.12 15.09
C THR A 224 -7.22 10.55 14.09
N LEU A 225 -8.49 10.52 14.46
CA LEU A 225 -9.60 10.16 13.59
C LEU A 225 -9.80 11.25 12.53
N ASN A 226 -9.77 10.86 11.26
CA ASN A 226 -10.04 11.78 10.16
C ASN A 226 -11.51 12.28 10.21
N GLU A 227 -11.70 13.56 9.88
CA GLU A 227 -12.99 14.26 9.92
C GLU A 227 -14.09 13.55 9.13
N LYS A 228 -13.75 13.07 7.93
CA LYS A 228 -14.67 12.31 7.07
C LYS A 228 -15.11 11.01 7.76
N GLY A 229 -14.16 10.28 8.35
CA GLY A 229 -14.43 9.06 9.10
C GLY A 229 -15.32 9.33 10.31
N ARG A 230 -14.98 10.35 11.11
CA ARG A 230 -15.78 10.76 12.27
C ARG A 230 -17.23 11.05 11.90
N THR A 231 -17.44 11.87 10.87
CA THR A 231 -18.78 12.25 10.40
C THR A 231 -19.55 11.02 9.89
N SER A 232 -18.88 10.13 9.16
CA SER A 232 -19.49 8.90 8.64
C SER A 232 -19.90 7.94 9.74
N LEU A 233 -19.11 7.83 10.82
CA LEU A 233 -19.42 6.96 11.96
C LEU A 233 -20.59 7.51 12.77
N GLU A 234 -20.58 8.81 13.09
CA GLU A 234 -21.69 9.49 13.79
C GLU A 234 -23.02 9.35 13.03
N ALA A 235 -22.98 9.53 11.71
CA ALA A 235 -24.17 9.41 10.88
C ALA A 235 -24.66 7.95 10.78
N MET A 236 -23.75 6.97 10.62
CA MET A 236 -24.13 5.55 10.63
C MET A 236 -24.78 5.15 11.95
N GLU A 237 -24.21 5.56 13.09
CA GLU A 237 -24.76 5.32 14.42
C GLU A 237 -26.19 5.86 14.56
N SER A 238 -26.43 7.09 14.08
CA SER A 238 -27.76 7.71 14.12
C SER A 238 -28.80 7.01 13.21
N ASP A 239 -28.32 6.31 12.17
CA ASP A 239 -29.15 5.61 11.20
C ASP A 239 -29.38 4.12 11.54
N LEU A 240 -28.70 3.54 12.54
CA LEU A 240 -28.79 2.11 12.87
C LEU A 240 -30.23 1.62 13.07
N ARG A 241 -31.02 2.38 13.84
CA ARG A 241 -32.44 2.06 14.05
C ARG A 241 -33.23 2.03 12.75
N LYS A 242 -32.98 2.98 11.84
CA LYS A 242 -33.66 3.05 10.53
C LYS A 242 -33.27 1.87 9.64
N TRP A 243 -32.00 1.47 9.68
CA TRP A 243 -31.51 0.28 8.98
C TRP A 243 -32.18 -1.01 9.48
N GLN A 244 -32.43 -1.11 10.79
CA GLN A 244 -33.15 -2.24 11.38
C GLN A 244 -34.64 -2.24 11.01
N GLU A 245 -35.32 -1.09 11.16
CA GLU A 245 -36.74 -0.94 10.80
C GLU A 245 -36.99 -1.18 9.31
N GLY A 246 -36.03 -0.83 8.45
CA GLY A 246 -36.05 -1.13 7.02
C GLY A 246 -35.74 -2.59 6.65
N GLY A 247 -35.50 -3.47 7.63
CA GLY A 247 -35.25 -4.90 7.43
C GLY A 247 -33.92 -5.23 6.74
N LYS A 248 -32.98 -4.27 6.67
CA LYS A 248 -31.67 -4.44 6.04
C LYS A 248 -30.60 -4.96 7.01
N LEU A 249 -30.77 -4.66 8.30
CA LEU A 249 -29.93 -5.15 9.38
C LEU A 249 -30.78 -5.94 10.38
N THR A 250 -30.30 -7.11 10.76
CA THR A 250 -30.87 -7.91 11.85
C THR A 250 -30.43 -7.36 13.21
N GLY A 251 -31.05 -7.83 14.30
CA GLY A 251 -30.60 -7.45 15.66
C GLY A 251 -29.13 -7.80 15.94
N SER A 252 -28.64 -8.91 15.40
CA SER A 252 -27.21 -9.28 15.49
C SER A 252 -26.30 -8.36 14.67
N ASP A 253 -26.76 -7.89 13.51
CA ASP A 253 -25.99 -6.95 12.71
C ASP A 253 -25.88 -5.59 13.42
N ILE A 254 -26.96 -5.14 14.09
CA ILE A 254 -26.95 -3.91 14.89
C ILE A 254 -25.94 -3.99 16.03
N ALA A 255 -25.98 -5.06 16.83
CA ALA A 255 -25.01 -5.24 17.92
C ALA A 255 -23.56 -5.28 17.41
N TRP A 256 -23.34 -5.86 16.22
CA TRP A 256 -22.04 -5.83 15.57
C TRP A 256 -21.63 -4.40 15.18
N TRP A 257 -22.54 -3.62 14.58
CA TRP A 257 -22.26 -2.24 14.18
C TRP A 257 -21.96 -1.33 15.37
N GLU A 258 -22.70 -1.45 16.48
CA GLU A 258 -22.42 -0.70 17.72
C GLU A 258 -20.98 -0.96 18.19
N THR A 259 -20.60 -2.23 18.29
CA THR A 259 -19.24 -2.65 18.67
C THR A 259 -18.19 -2.14 17.68
N HIS A 260 -18.48 -2.24 16.38
CA HIS A 260 -17.55 -1.84 15.33
C HIS A 260 -17.34 -0.33 15.30
N ILE A 261 -18.40 0.47 15.43
CA ILE A 261 -18.33 1.94 15.47
C ILE A 261 -17.48 2.40 16.65
N ASP A 262 -17.69 1.82 17.84
CA ASP A 262 -16.88 2.12 19.02
C ASP A 262 -15.41 1.76 18.80
N GLY A 263 -15.14 0.59 18.23
CA GLY A 263 -13.78 0.17 17.87
C GLY A 263 -13.10 1.12 16.87
N GLU A 264 -13.82 1.55 15.84
CA GLU A 264 -13.30 2.51 14.84
C GLU A 264 -12.94 3.87 15.46
N ARG A 265 -13.64 4.30 16.51
CA ARG A 265 -13.36 5.55 17.24
C ARG A 265 -12.12 5.45 18.13
N CYS A 266 -11.78 4.25 18.63
CA CYS A 266 -10.69 4.07 19.59
C CYS A 266 -9.27 4.20 19.01
N MET A 267 -9.08 4.21 17.68
CA MET A 267 -7.78 4.28 17.01
C MET A 267 -6.77 3.27 17.60
N ALA A 268 -7.00 1.98 17.35
CA ALA A 268 -6.24 0.89 17.94
C ALA A 268 -4.73 0.98 17.64
N ALA A 269 -3.92 0.31 18.47
CA ALA A 269 -2.51 0.13 18.17
C ALA A 269 -2.33 -0.61 16.83
N PRO A 270 -1.32 -0.25 16.01
CA PRO A 270 -1.09 -0.92 14.74
C PRO A 270 -0.70 -2.38 14.96
N SER A 271 -1.30 -3.28 14.19
CA SER A 271 -0.93 -4.71 14.20
C SER A 271 0.24 -5.02 13.27
N ALA A 272 0.58 -4.12 12.34
CA ALA A 272 1.75 -4.28 11.47
C ALA A 272 3.04 -4.28 12.30
N PRO A 273 4.07 -5.06 11.92
CA PRO A 273 5.36 -4.99 12.60
C PRO A 273 6.03 -3.65 12.33
N LEU A 274 7.02 -3.33 13.15
CA LEU A 274 7.90 -2.20 12.90
C LEU A 274 8.97 -2.58 11.86
N ALA A 275 9.39 -1.64 11.04
CA ALA A 275 10.51 -1.87 10.12
C ALA A 275 11.80 -2.29 10.86
N SER A 276 11.96 -1.89 12.13
CA SER A 276 13.07 -2.25 13.01
C SER A 276 13.05 -3.72 13.48
N SER A 277 11.91 -4.43 13.38
CA SER A 277 11.80 -5.81 13.85
C SER A 277 12.25 -6.85 12.81
N PHE A 278 12.45 -6.46 11.55
CA PHE A 278 12.91 -7.38 10.52
C PHE A 278 14.39 -7.71 10.68
N LEU A 279 14.71 -9.00 10.54
CA LEU A 279 16.08 -9.48 10.55
C LEU A 279 16.86 -8.99 9.32
N HIS A 280 18.18 -8.93 9.45
CA HIS A 280 19.04 -8.66 8.30
C HIS A 280 18.92 -9.78 7.27
N PHE A 281 19.00 -9.44 5.97
CA PHE A 281 19.02 -10.45 4.92
C PHE A 281 20.18 -11.42 5.14
N ALA A 282 19.93 -12.72 4.92
CA ALA A 282 21.03 -13.68 4.85
C ALA A 282 21.86 -13.39 3.59
N GLU A 283 23.19 -13.37 3.70
CA GLU A 283 24.09 -13.40 2.54
C GLU A 283 23.86 -14.71 1.78
N SER A 284 22.98 -14.69 0.78
CA SER A 284 22.82 -15.80 -0.15
C SER A 284 23.50 -15.44 -1.46
N GLU A 285 24.31 -16.35 -1.98
CA GLU A 285 25.02 -16.25 -3.25
C GLU A 285 24.13 -15.75 -4.40
N ASN A 286 24.75 -14.93 -5.26
CA ASN A 286 24.20 -14.33 -6.49
C ASN A 286 23.06 -15.16 -7.10
N ARG A 287 21.82 -14.68 -6.95
CA ARG A 287 20.71 -15.13 -7.78
C ARG A 287 20.60 -14.19 -8.97
N ASP A 288 20.60 -14.80 -10.16
CA ASP A 288 20.55 -14.12 -11.45
C ASP A 288 19.41 -13.11 -11.55
N GLU A 289 19.64 -12.03 -12.30
CA GLU A 289 18.62 -11.03 -12.56
C GLU A 289 17.43 -11.66 -13.29
N VAL A 290 16.23 -11.49 -12.74
CA VAL A 290 14.99 -11.75 -13.48
C VAL A 290 14.95 -10.81 -14.69
N ALA A 291 15.12 -11.37 -15.89
CA ALA A 291 14.98 -10.65 -17.15
C ALA A 291 13.51 -10.28 -17.36
N TYR A 292 13.25 -9.01 -17.68
CA TYR A 292 11.94 -8.58 -18.13
C TYR A 292 11.76 -8.97 -19.60
N PRO A 293 10.58 -9.48 -20.03
CA PRO A 293 10.31 -9.70 -21.44
C PRO A 293 10.47 -8.39 -22.22
N GLU A 294 11.15 -8.43 -23.36
CA GLU A 294 11.16 -7.32 -24.31
C GLU A 294 9.72 -7.10 -24.81
N LEU A 295 9.11 -5.98 -24.40
CA LEU A 295 7.79 -5.59 -24.87
C LEU A 295 7.97 -4.69 -26.10
N ASP A 296 8.12 -5.30 -27.28
CA ASP A 296 8.27 -4.60 -28.57
C ASP A 296 7.12 -3.62 -28.84
N ALA A 297 5.93 -3.86 -28.29
CA ALA A 297 4.77 -2.97 -28.38
C ALA A 297 4.93 -1.64 -27.59
N LEU A 298 5.80 -1.61 -26.57
CA LEU A 298 6.04 -0.44 -25.71
C LEU A 298 6.96 0.60 -26.38
N SER A 299 7.91 0.12 -27.18
CA SER A 299 8.96 0.94 -27.81
C SER A 299 8.40 2.04 -28.70
N ALA A 300 7.31 1.77 -29.43
CA ALA A 300 6.70 2.74 -30.33
C ALA A 300 5.93 3.87 -29.60
N HIS A 301 5.31 3.58 -28.44
CA HIS A 301 4.54 4.56 -27.67
C HIS A 301 5.42 5.50 -26.84
N ILE A 302 6.58 5.02 -26.39
CA ILE A 302 7.48 5.76 -25.50
C ILE A 302 8.41 6.73 -26.26
N ASN A 303 8.72 6.47 -27.54
CA ASN A 303 9.59 7.33 -28.35
C ASN A 303 9.04 8.75 -28.57
N THR A 304 7.77 9.01 -28.25
CA THR A 304 7.16 10.35 -28.25
C THR A 304 7.20 11.04 -26.88
N LEU A 305 7.64 10.36 -25.81
CA LEU A 305 7.69 10.86 -24.43
C LEU A 305 9.14 11.21 -24.04
N SER A 306 9.68 12.27 -24.65
CA SER A 306 11.07 12.73 -24.57
C SER A 306 11.42 13.61 -23.35
N ASN A 307 10.67 13.52 -22.24
CA ASN A 307 10.98 14.32 -21.06
C ASN A 307 11.96 13.60 -20.13
N GLU A 308 13.19 14.11 -20.03
CA GLU A 308 14.18 13.64 -19.06
C GLU A 308 13.91 14.22 -17.66
N SER A 309 13.84 13.35 -16.65
CA SER A 309 13.71 13.76 -15.25
C SER A 309 15.07 13.98 -14.57
N ASN A 310 15.19 15.07 -13.83
CA ASN A 310 16.31 15.33 -12.92
C ASN A 310 15.86 15.13 -11.47
N VAL A 311 16.18 13.97 -10.90
CA VAL A 311 15.80 13.62 -9.52
C VAL A 311 16.88 14.14 -8.57
N ARG A 312 16.48 14.82 -7.49
CA ARG A 312 17.41 15.34 -6.48
C ARG A 312 16.81 15.35 -5.08
N VAL A 313 17.65 15.12 -4.08
CA VAL A 313 17.30 15.31 -2.66
C VAL A 313 17.43 16.79 -2.30
N SER A 314 16.53 17.31 -1.47
CA SER A 314 16.65 18.65 -0.90
C SER A 314 16.33 18.65 0.59
N LYS A 315 16.82 19.67 1.28
CA LYS A 315 16.49 19.98 2.67
C LYS A 315 15.79 21.33 2.72
N LYS A 316 14.69 21.42 3.47
CA LYS A 316 14.13 22.72 3.83
C LYS A 316 15.19 23.52 4.61
N ARG A 317 15.48 24.74 4.16
CA ARG A 317 16.26 25.70 4.96
C ARG A 317 15.41 26.02 6.20
N ARG A 318 16.00 25.85 7.38
CA ARG A 318 15.41 26.30 8.64
C ARG A 318 15.29 27.83 8.65
#